data_AF-A0A353Y1B4-F1
#
_entry.id   AF-A0A353Y1B4-F1
#
_cell.length_a   1.000
_cell.length_b   1.000
_cell.length_c   1.000
_cell.angle_alpha   90.00
_cell.angle_beta   90.00
_cell.angle_gamma   90.00
#
_symmetry.space_group_name_H-M   'P 1'
#
loop_
_entity.id
_entity.type
_entity.pdbx_description
1 polymer ?
#
loop_
_entity_poly.entity_id
_entity_poly.type
_entity_poly.pdbx_seq_one_letter_code
_entity_poly.pdbx_strand_id
1 'polypeptide(L)'
;MALLRSIVHALWMLVTVIPWGIIMVVASIRIRGNPLYWMAARWLGWAVDGARLILGIRVRVNGMENLPQGETSAAILLVKHQSTFETFLMPTLMPHP
;
A
#
# COMPACT_ATOMS: atom_id res chain seq x y z
N MET A 1 23.62 8.65 8.04
CA MET A 1 22.48 9.14 7.24
C MET A 1 21.41 8.08 6.98
N ALA A 2 21.74 6.87 6.49
CA ALA A 2 20.75 5.82 6.23
C ALA A 2 19.92 5.44 7.48
N LEU A 3 20.57 5.21 8.62
CA LEU A 3 19.90 4.86 9.88
C LEU A 3 18.82 5.90 10.29
N LEU A 4 19.15 7.20 10.21
CA LEU A 4 18.21 8.27 10.55
C LEU A 4 16.98 8.23 9.63
N ARG A 5 17.18 8.08 8.31
CA ARG A 5 16.09 7.98 7.34
C ARG A 5 15.23 6.75 7.62
N SER A 6 15.83 5.62 7.94
CA SER A 6 15.13 4.39 8.34
C SER A 6 14.31 4.58 9.61
N ILE A 7 14.86 5.21 10.64
CA ILE A 7 14.13 5.50 11.89
C ILE A 7 12.95 6.44 11.61
N VAL A 8 13.16 7.51 10.84
CA VAL A 8 12.11 8.46 10.48
C VAL A 8 10.98 7.77 9.70
N HIS A 9 11.30 6.90 8.75
CA HIS A 9 10.28 6.14 8.02
C HIS A 9 9.55 5.13 8.91
N ALA A 10 10.26 4.45 9.82
CA ALA A 10 9.64 3.56 10.79
C ALA A 10 8.67 4.31 11.73
N LEU A 11 9.07 5.49 12.22
CA LEU A 11 8.21 6.36 13.03
C LEU A 11 7.00 6.86 12.24
N TRP A 12 7.18 7.24 10.97
CA TRP A 12 6.08 7.62 10.07
C TRP A 12 5.04 6.50 9.97
N MET A 13 5.47 5.25 9.73
CA MET A 13 4.55 4.12 9.68
C MET A 13 3.88 3.87 11.04
N LEU A 14 4.64 3.87 12.14
CA LEU A 14 4.11 3.63 13.49
C LEU A 14 3.07 4.68 13.90
N VAL A 15 3.35 5.96 13.68
CA VAL A 15 2.47 7.06 14.08
C VAL A 15 1.21 7.11 13.21
N THR A 16 1.29 6.73 11.92
CA THR A 16 0.15 6.78 11.02
C THR A 16 -0.74 5.54 11.08
N VAL A 17 -0.19 4.35 11.38
CA VAL A 17 -0.98 3.09 11.41
C VAL A 17 -2.00 3.06 12.52
N ILE A 18 -1.65 3.57 13.71
CA ILE A 18 -2.54 3.55 14.89
C ILE A 18 -3.83 4.34 14.64
N PRO A 19 -3.78 5.65 14.31
CA PRO A 19 -5.01 6.41 14.07
C PRO A 19 -5.78 5.88 12.87
N TRP A 20 -5.10 5.46 11.78
CA TRP A 20 -5.78 4.95 10.61
C TRP A 20 -6.47 3.61 10.87
N GLY A 21 -5.83 2.72 11.64
CA GLY A 21 -6.43 1.45 12.07
C GLY A 21 -7.70 1.67 12.90
N ILE A 22 -7.68 2.64 13.82
CA ILE A 22 -8.87 3.01 14.60
C ILE A 22 -9.99 3.51 13.67
N ILE A 23 -9.66 4.41 12.73
CA ILE A 23 -10.61 4.91 11.72
C ILE A 23 -11.20 3.75 10.92
N MET A 24 -10.39 2.79 10.47
CA MET A 24 -10.85 1.64 9.72
C MET A 24 -11.81 0.76 10.53
N VAL A 25 -11.50 0.47 11.80
CA VAL A 25 -12.36 -0.34 12.67
C VAL A 25 -13.71 0.35 12.91
N VAL A 26 -13.71 1.66 13.13
CA VAL A 26 -14.95 2.43 13.29
C VAL A 26 -15.73 2.49 11.97
N ALA A 27 -15.04 2.73 10.85
CA ALA A 27 -15.64 2.75 9.53
C ALA A 27 -16.26 1.39 9.17
N SER A 28 -15.62 0.28 9.55
CA SER A 28 -16.11 -1.08 9.32
C SER A 28 -17.36 -1.42 10.12
N ILE A 29 -17.93 -0.50 10.91
CA ILE A 29 -19.29 -0.64 11.46
C ILE A 29 -20.33 -0.39 10.38
N ARG A 30 -20.08 0.54 9.43
CA ARG A 30 -21.05 0.94 8.39
C ARG A 30 -20.59 0.73 6.95
N ILE A 31 -19.30 0.89 6.68
CA ILE A 31 -18.69 0.77 5.35
C ILE A 31 -18.24 -0.68 5.13
N ARG A 32 -18.50 -1.25 3.95
CA ARG A 32 -18.15 -2.63 3.58
C ARG A 32 -17.64 -2.66 2.13
N GLY A 33 -16.95 -3.74 1.76
CA GLY A 33 -16.52 -3.99 0.38
C GLY A 33 -15.47 -2.99 -0.12
N ASN A 34 -15.56 -2.63 -1.40
CA ASN A 34 -14.55 -1.84 -2.11
C ASN A 34 -14.16 -0.52 -1.41
N PRO A 35 -15.09 0.29 -0.87
CA PRO A 35 -14.69 1.50 -0.16
C PRO A 35 -13.79 1.23 1.05
N LEU A 36 -14.09 0.18 1.85
CA LEU A 36 -13.26 -0.17 3.00
C LEU A 36 -11.90 -0.74 2.57
N TYR A 37 -11.86 -1.51 1.48
CA TYR A 37 -10.61 -1.96 0.86
C TYR A 37 -9.73 -0.77 0.46
N TRP A 38 -10.29 0.21 -0.24
CA TRP A 38 -9.51 1.38 -0.68
C TRP A 38 -9.04 2.25 0.49
N MET A 39 -9.78 2.28 1.60
CA MET A 39 -9.27 2.87 2.84
C MET A 39 -8.04 2.12 3.36
N ALA A 40 -8.01 0.79 3.30
CA ALA A 40 -6.83 0.01 3.67
C ALA A 40 -5.65 0.29 2.73
N ALA A 41 -5.89 0.20 1.41
CA ALA A 41 -4.89 0.47 0.38
C ALA A 41 -4.31 1.89 0.48
N ARG A 42 -5.10 2.87 0.95
CA ARG A 42 -4.65 4.24 1.15
C ARG A 42 -3.50 4.35 2.15
N TRP A 43 -3.56 3.63 3.28
CA TRP A 43 -2.49 3.66 4.26
C TRP A 43 -1.23 2.94 3.76
N LEU A 44 -1.39 1.85 3.01
CA LEU A 44 -0.27 1.19 2.32
C LEU A 44 0.42 2.17 1.35
N GLY A 45 -0.36 2.98 0.64
CA GLY A 45 0.13 4.10 -0.18
C GLY A 45 1.00 5.08 0.62
N TRP A 46 0.55 5.53 1.79
CA TRP A 46 1.36 6.41 2.65
C TRP A 46 2.66 5.77 3.13
N ALA A 47 2.67 4.47 3.41
CA ALA A 47 3.89 3.75 3.78
C ALA A 47 4.89 3.72 2.60
N VAL A 48 4.40 3.45 1.38
CA VAL A 48 5.19 3.44 0.14
C VAL A 48 5.68 4.84 -0.23
N ASP A 49 4.82 5.85 -0.18
CA ASP A 49 5.17 7.25 -0.45
C ASP A 49 6.22 7.76 0.55
N GLY A 50 6.06 7.42 1.82
CA GLY A 50 7.07 7.67 2.84
C GLY A 50 8.41 7.02 2.50
N ALA A 51 8.40 5.79 1.97
CA ALA A 51 9.63 5.12 1.54
C ALA A 51 10.27 5.82 0.33
N ARG A 52 9.46 6.32 -0.61
CA ARG A 52 9.95 7.08 -1.77
C ARG A 52 10.60 8.39 -1.36
N LEU A 53 9.95 9.15 -0.47
CA LEU A 53 10.42 10.47 -0.03
C LEU A 53 11.55 10.37 1.01
N ILE A 54 11.32 9.63 2.10
CA ILE A 54 12.24 9.58 3.24
C ILE A 54 13.43 8.69 2.94
N LEU A 55 13.22 7.50 2.36
CA LEU A 55 14.30 6.54 2.07
C LEU A 55 14.92 6.73 0.67
N GLY A 56 14.23 7.45 -0.22
CA GLY A 56 14.71 7.73 -1.58
C GLY A 56 14.51 6.57 -2.54
N ILE A 57 13.61 5.64 -2.21
CA ILE A 57 13.28 4.50 -3.08
C ILE A 57 12.60 5.02 -4.35
N ARG A 58 13.07 4.57 -5.51
CA ARG A 58 12.44 4.90 -6.80
C ARG A 58 11.76 3.66 -7.35
N VAL A 59 10.43 3.65 -7.27
CA VAL A 59 9.63 2.59 -7.88
C VAL A 59 9.52 2.86 -9.37
N ARG A 60 9.79 1.84 -10.18
CA ARG A 60 9.53 1.82 -11.62
C ARG A 60 8.64 0.64 -11.90
N VAL A 61 7.55 0.89 -12.62
CA VAL A 61 6.58 -0.12 -13.00
C VAL A 61 6.56 -0.17 -14.52
N ASN A 62 6.67 -1.36 -15.09
CA ASN A 62 6.61 -1.59 -16.53
C ASN A 62 5.63 -2.74 -16.78
N GLY A 63 4.98 -2.76 -17.95
CA GLY A 63 4.10 -3.88 -18.32
C GLY A 63 2.72 -3.87 -17.65
N MET A 64 2.24 -2.72 -17.17
CA MET A 64 0.89 -2.60 -16.59
C MET A 64 -0.21 -2.93 -17.61
N GLU A 65 0.06 -2.73 -18.89
CA GLU A 65 -0.79 -3.10 -20.02
C GLU A 65 -1.03 -4.60 -20.15
N ASN A 66 -0.20 -5.45 -19.52
CA ASN A 66 -0.39 -6.90 -19.50
C ASN A 66 -1.41 -7.34 -18.45
N LEU A 67 -1.84 -6.44 -17.56
CA LEU A 67 -2.88 -6.75 -16.58
C LEU A 67 -4.25 -6.77 -17.26
N PRO A 68 -5.15 -7.66 -16.81
CA PRO A 68 -6.53 -7.59 -17.26
C PRO A 68 -7.14 -6.23 -16.92
N GLN A 69 -7.82 -5.64 -17.90
CA GLN A 69 -8.37 -4.28 -17.79
C GLN A 69 -9.85 -4.26 -17.39
N GLY A 70 -10.54 -5.39 -17.45
CA GLY A 70 -11.95 -5.47 -17.07
C GLY A 70 -12.11 -5.56 -15.55
N GLU A 71 -13.06 -4.81 -14.98
CA GLU A 71 -13.30 -4.78 -13.52
C GLU A 71 -13.59 -6.15 -12.89
N THR A 72 -14.08 -7.11 -13.67
CA THR A 72 -14.38 -8.48 -13.25
C THR A 72 -13.36 -9.50 -13.75
N SER A 73 -12.34 -9.05 -14.48
CA SER A 73 -11.31 -9.93 -15.04
C SER A 73 -10.31 -10.30 -13.96
N ALA A 74 -10.44 -11.50 -13.40
CA ALA A 74 -9.57 -11.97 -12.35
C ALA A 74 -8.14 -12.25 -12.86
N ALA A 75 -7.15 -11.89 -12.05
CA ALA A 75 -5.76 -12.31 -12.22
C ALA A 75 -5.22 -12.90 -10.91
N ILE A 76 -4.37 -13.92 -11.04
CA ILE A 76 -3.53 -14.38 -9.93
C ILE A 76 -2.12 -13.85 -10.17
N LEU A 77 -1.67 -12.94 -9.31
CA LEU A 77 -0.34 -12.34 -9.42
C LEU A 77 0.67 -13.16 -8.62
N LEU A 78 1.63 -13.75 -9.32
CA LEU A 78 2.73 -14.49 -8.72
C LEU A 78 3.86 -13.53 -8.37
N VAL A 79 3.76 -12.91 -7.20
CA VAL A 79 4.73 -11.90 -6.73
C VAL A 79 5.77 -12.56 -5.82
N LYS A 80 7.04 -12.38 -6.15
CA LYS A 80 8.14 -12.76 -5.25
C LYS A 80 8.07 -11.91 -3.98
N HIS A 81 7.98 -12.55 -2.83
CA HIS A 81 7.94 -11.85 -1.55
C HIS A 81 9.34 -11.80 -0.92
N GLN A 82 10.01 -10.66 -1.03
CA GLN A 82 11.37 -10.47 -0.49
C GLN A 82 11.40 -9.56 0.74
N SER A 83 10.43 -8.65 0.86
CA SER A 83 10.31 -7.74 1.99
C SER A 83 8.85 -7.36 2.24
N THR A 84 8.61 -6.53 3.25
CA THR A 84 7.30 -5.91 3.49
C THR A 84 6.90 -4.95 2.36
N PHE A 85 7.86 -4.45 1.58
CA PHE A 85 7.61 -3.44 0.56
C PHE A 85 6.69 -3.97 -0.54
N GLU A 86 6.87 -5.21 -0.99
CA GLU A 86 6.02 -5.83 -2.00
C GLU A 86 4.56 -5.95 -1.51
N THR A 87 4.37 -6.33 -0.25
CA THR A 87 3.04 -6.39 0.39
C THR A 87 2.33 -5.05 0.36
N PHE A 88 3.06 -3.95 0.57
CA PHE A 88 2.48 -2.60 0.61
C PHE A 88 2.29 -2.01 -0.79
N LEU A 89 3.23 -2.27 -1.70
CA LEU A 89 3.20 -1.68 -3.04
C LEU A 89 2.09 -2.29 -3.90
N MET A 90 1.87 -3.61 -3.84
CA MET A 90 0.95 -4.28 -4.76
C MET A 90 -0.48 -3.71 -4.72
N PRO A 91 -1.13 -3.52 -3.55
CA PRO A 91 -2.48 -2.93 -3.49
C PRO A 91 -2.55 -1.48 -3.96
N THR A 92 -1.42 -0.77 -4.02
CA THR A 92 -1.37 0.63 -4.51
C THR A 92 -1.25 0.70 -6.03
N LEU A 93 -0.86 -0.38 -6.69
CA LEU A 93 -0.69 -0.46 -8.15
C LEU A 93 -1.86 -1.15 -8.84
N MET A 94 -2.50 -2.12 -8.17
CA MET A 94 -3.54 -2.92 -8.80
C MET A 94 -4.81 -2.09 -9.07
N PRO A 95 -5.41 -2.23 -10.26
CA PRO A 95 -6.50 -1.36 -10.72
C PRO A 95 -7.81 -1.58 -9.96
N HIS A 96 -8.00 -2.78 -9.38
CA HIS A 96 -9.19 -3.15 -8.63
C HIS A 96 -8.81 -4.11 -7.48
N PRO A 97 -9.67 -4.23 -6.45
CA PRO A 97 -9.49 -5.18 -5.36
C PRO A 97 -9.42 -6.64 -5.82
#